data_AF-A0A382VG33-F1
#
_entry.id   AF-A0A382VG33-F1
#
_cell.length_a   1.000
_cell.length_b   1.000
_cell.length_c   1.000
_cell.angle_alpha   90.00
_cell.angle_beta   90.00
_cell.angle_gamma   90.00
#
_symmetry.space_group_name_H-M   'P 1'
#
loop_
_entity.id
_entity.type
_entity.pdbx_description
1 polymer ?
#
loop_
_entity_poly.entity_id
_entity_poly.type
_entity_poly.pdbx_seq_one_letter_code
_entity_poly.pdbx_strand_id
1 'polypeptide(L)'
;RSFSDYQTALAANYVLIDREKRRARITQKLERFASRFGGRVELQGEQTALLDEVPDLIEHPSVVAGNFPSEFLSLPSEVLKTTMIHHQHYFPVIDQRGKLTSTFLAVTNTPRDNVARIARNAERVLVARLRDARFFWNADRKTRLQDQLERLDTLLFHKKLGSYRAKAGRVGVLAERIAREVLDSDDAAEAAYTAGKWCKADLATDMVREFPELQGVMGGVYAKEHGESEEVWRAIYYHYLPVGIECDARPSQSELGRAAVSWAAVSLADKLDTLVGLFHAGERPT
;
A
#
# COMPACT_ATOMS: atom_id res chain seq x y z
N ARG A 1 2.27 -0.82 -48.85
CA ARG A 1 2.53 -0.43 -47.44
C ARG A 1 2.24 -1.66 -46.58
N SER A 2 3.28 -2.28 -46.05
CA SER A 2 3.18 -3.44 -45.16
C SER A 2 3.01 -2.98 -43.70
N PHE A 3 2.61 -3.89 -42.80
CA PHE A 3 2.62 -3.62 -41.36
C PHE A 3 4.04 -3.30 -40.85
N SER A 4 5.06 -3.92 -41.44
CA SER A 4 6.47 -3.63 -41.14
C SER A 4 6.83 -2.17 -41.47
N ASP A 5 6.39 -1.67 -42.63
CA ASP A 5 6.62 -0.27 -43.03
C ASP A 5 5.96 0.69 -42.03
N TYR A 6 4.77 0.34 -41.54
CA TYR A 6 4.03 1.12 -40.55
C TYR A 6 4.74 1.13 -39.19
N GLN A 7 5.22 -0.02 -38.71
CA GLN A 7 5.98 -0.12 -37.47
C GLN A 7 7.28 0.68 -37.53
N THR A 8 8.03 0.61 -38.64
CA THR A 8 9.25 1.39 -38.82
C THR A 8 8.96 2.89 -38.87
N ALA A 9 7.89 3.31 -39.55
CA ALA A 9 7.48 4.71 -39.60
C ALA A 9 7.08 5.25 -38.21
N LEU A 10 6.33 4.47 -37.42
CA LEU A 10 5.99 4.82 -36.04
C LEU A 10 7.24 4.91 -35.14
N ALA A 11 8.15 3.94 -35.24
CA ALA A 11 9.38 3.95 -34.45
C ALA A 11 10.27 5.16 -34.75
N ALA A 12 10.35 5.58 -36.01
CA ALA A 12 11.06 6.79 -36.44
C ALA A 12 10.44 8.08 -35.86
N ASN A 13 9.16 8.05 -35.50
CA ASN A 13 8.42 9.14 -34.87
C ASN A 13 8.20 8.92 -33.36
N TYR A 14 9.05 8.12 -32.71
CA TYR A 14 9.00 7.85 -31.27
C TYR A 14 7.69 7.20 -30.80
N VAL A 15 7.19 6.21 -31.54
CA VAL A 15 6.05 5.38 -31.12
C VAL A 15 6.40 3.90 -31.23
N LEU A 16 6.38 3.19 -30.10
CA LEU A 16 6.58 1.75 -30.02
C LEU A 16 5.22 1.07 -29.79
N ILE A 17 4.62 0.55 -30.86
CA ILE A 17 3.27 -0.03 -30.83
C ILE A 17 3.15 -1.29 -29.96
N ASP A 18 4.23 -2.07 -29.90
CA ASP A 18 4.26 -3.35 -29.20
C ASP A 18 4.41 -3.12 -27.70
N ARG A 19 3.36 -3.49 -26.95
CA ARG A 19 3.29 -3.35 -25.49
C ARG A 19 4.39 -4.13 -24.78
N GLU A 20 4.68 -5.35 -25.21
CA GLU A 20 5.71 -6.18 -24.58
C GLU A 20 7.10 -5.63 -24.84
N LYS A 21 7.35 -5.05 -26.02
CA LYS A 21 8.61 -4.32 -26.27
C LYS A 21 8.71 -3.05 -25.42
N ARG A 22 7.61 -2.33 -25.17
CA ARG A 22 7.59 -1.19 -24.23
C ARG A 22 7.93 -1.64 -22.82
N ARG A 23 7.25 -2.67 -22.32
CA ARG A 23 7.48 -3.27 -21.00
C ARG A 23 8.94 -3.70 -20.81
N ALA A 24 9.48 -4.52 -21.71
CA ALA A 24 10.86 -4.97 -21.66
C ALA A 24 11.87 -3.80 -21.68
N ARG A 25 11.60 -2.77 -22.48
CA ARG A 25 12.45 -1.57 -22.55
C ARG A 25 12.40 -0.74 -21.26
N ILE A 26 11.25 -0.65 -20.60
CA ILE A 26 11.10 0.01 -19.30
C ILE A 26 11.90 -0.77 -18.26
N THR A 27 11.67 -2.08 -18.11
CA THR A 27 12.35 -2.94 -17.15
C THR A 27 13.88 -2.82 -17.26
N GLN A 28 14.42 -3.00 -18.47
CA GLN A 28 15.86 -2.89 -18.71
C GLN A 28 16.42 -1.52 -18.32
N LYS A 29 15.67 -0.44 -18.58
CA LYS A 29 16.10 0.92 -18.23
C LYS A 29 16.03 1.16 -16.73
N LEU A 30 14.97 0.71 -16.06
CA LEU A 30 14.82 0.83 -14.61
C LEU A 30 15.97 0.14 -13.88
N GLU A 31 16.27 -1.12 -14.21
CA GLU A 31 17.38 -1.87 -13.63
C GLU A 31 18.72 -1.18 -13.84
N ARG A 32 19.00 -0.76 -15.08
CA ARG A 32 20.25 -0.07 -15.43
C ARG A 32 20.41 1.23 -14.65
N PHE A 33 19.35 2.02 -14.51
CA PHE A 33 19.41 3.27 -13.77
C PHE A 33 19.55 3.02 -12.27
N ALA A 34 18.77 2.10 -11.69
CA ALA A 34 18.87 1.77 -10.27
C ALA A 34 20.29 1.27 -9.90
N SER A 35 20.89 0.41 -10.73
CA SER A 35 22.25 -0.11 -10.50
C SER A 35 23.32 0.99 -10.48
N ARG A 36 23.14 2.08 -11.25
CA ARG A 36 24.07 3.23 -11.21
C ARG A 36 24.06 3.96 -9.87
N PHE A 37 22.97 3.86 -9.13
CA PHE A 37 22.83 4.39 -7.77
C PHE A 37 23.10 3.32 -6.69
N GLY A 38 23.66 2.17 -7.07
CA GLY A 38 23.97 1.08 -6.14
C GLY A 38 22.74 0.32 -5.62
N GLY A 39 21.58 0.52 -6.24
CA GLY A 39 20.31 -0.07 -5.82
C GLY A 39 19.63 -0.89 -6.91
N ARG A 40 18.40 -1.30 -6.64
CA ARG A 40 17.51 -2.00 -7.56
C ARG A 40 16.07 -1.49 -7.41
N VAL A 41 15.25 -1.74 -8.42
CA VAL A 41 13.79 -1.60 -8.34
C VAL A 41 13.23 -2.95 -7.88
N GLU A 42 12.34 -2.93 -6.90
CA GLU A 42 11.75 -4.15 -6.36
C GLU A 42 10.59 -4.58 -7.26
N LEU A 43 10.82 -5.50 -8.19
CA LEU A 43 9.80 -5.97 -9.13
C LEU A 43 8.88 -7.03 -8.49
N GLN A 44 8.26 -6.68 -7.36
CA GLN A 44 7.27 -7.50 -6.64
C GLN A 44 6.14 -6.61 -6.12
N GLY A 45 4.96 -7.19 -5.87
CA GLY A 45 3.80 -6.46 -5.35
C GLY A 45 3.41 -5.25 -6.22
N GLU A 46 3.15 -4.11 -5.58
CA GLU A 46 2.69 -2.85 -6.21
C GLU A 46 3.57 -2.38 -7.39
N GLN A 47 4.89 -2.58 -7.33
CA GLN A 47 5.78 -2.16 -8.41
C GLN A 47 5.64 -3.04 -9.65
N THR A 48 5.19 -4.29 -9.50
CA THR A 48 4.86 -5.15 -10.64
C THR A 48 3.60 -4.65 -11.31
N ALA A 49 2.56 -4.33 -10.53
CA ALA A 49 1.34 -3.72 -11.05
C ALA A 49 1.64 -2.41 -11.81
N LEU A 50 2.51 -1.56 -11.25
CA LEU A 50 2.96 -0.33 -11.91
C LEU A 50 3.73 -0.63 -13.22
N LEU A 51 4.58 -1.66 -13.24
CA LEU A 51 5.31 -2.07 -14.45
C LEU A 51 4.38 -2.64 -15.53
N ASP A 52 3.23 -3.18 -15.16
CA ASP A 52 2.22 -3.66 -16.10
C ASP A 52 1.31 -2.51 -16.59
N GLU A 53 1.08 -1.47 -15.79
CA GLU A 53 0.29 -0.29 -16.17
C GLU A 53 1.07 0.70 -17.05
N VAL A 54 2.29 1.07 -16.64
CA VAL A 54 3.08 2.12 -17.31
C VAL A 54 3.29 1.91 -18.82
N PRO A 55 3.52 0.68 -19.34
CA PRO A 55 3.63 0.43 -20.77
C PRO A 55 2.41 0.93 -21.57
N ASP A 56 1.23 0.98 -20.97
CA ASP A 56 0.00 1.43 -21.62
C ASP A 56 -0.18 2.96 -21.57
N LEU A 57 0.54 3.65 -20.66
CA LEU A 57 0.49 5.11 -20.51
C LEU A 57 1.45 5.87 -21.45
N ILE A 58 2.42 5.17 -22.04
CA ILE A 58 3.53 5.81 -22.76
C ILE A 58 3.85 5.10 -24.07
N GLU A 59 4.18 5.87 -25.10
CA GLU A 59 4.44 5.36 -26.45
C GLU A 59 5.93 5.12 -26.70
N HIS A 60 6.81 5.88 -26.04
CA HIS A 60 8.26 5.74 -26.18
C HIS A 60 8.98 5.93 -24.83
N PRO A 61 9.24 4.84 -24.09
CA PRO A 61 9.75 4.91 -22.73
C PRO A 61 11.15 5.50 -22.65
N SER A 62 11.32 6.49 -21.78
CA SER A 62 12.57 6.99 -21.21
C SER A 62 12.51 6.90 -19.69
N VAL A 63 13.68 6.90 -19.02
CA VAL A 63 13.75 6.86 -17.55
C VAL A 63 14.61 8.03 -17.07
N VAL A 64 14.13 8.70 -16.04
CA VAL A 64 14.82 9.80 -15.36
C VAL A 64 14.93 9.43 -13.89
N ALA A 65 16.11 9.64 -13.30
CA ALA A 65 16.30 9.48 -11.86
C ALA A 65 16.15 10.83 -11.16
N GLY A 66 15.46 10.84 -10.02
CA GLY A 66 15.34 11.98 -9.13
C GLY A 66 15.68 11.57 -7.70
N ASN A 67 15.96 12.56 -6.86
CA ASN A 67 16.20 12.38 -5.43
C ASN A 67 15.33 13.29 -4.57
N PHE A 68 14.96 12.83 -3.39
CA PHE A 68 14.29 13.64 -2.39
C PHE A 68 15.17 13.77 -1.13
N PRO A 69 14.94 14.78 -0.27
CA PRO A 69 15.70 14.92 0.98
C PRO A 69 15.60 13.67 1.88
N SER A 70 16.73 13.19 2.39
CA SER A 70 16.80 11.97 3.20
C SER A 70 15.99 12.04 4.51
N GLU A 71 15.64 13.24 4.98
CA GLU A 71 14.73 13.43 6.12
C GLU A 71 13.37 12.75 5.95
N PHE A 72 12.88 12.58 4.71
CA PHE A 72 11.63 11.88 4.45
C PHE A 72 11.75 10.36 4.64
N LEU A 73 12.95 9.79 4.70
CA LEU A 73 13.16 8.39 5.05
C LEU A 73 12.78 8.06 6.51
N SER A 74 12.42 9.07 7.31
CA SER A 74 11.80 8.89 8.62
C SER A 74 10.32 8.53 8.57
N LEU A 75 9.65 8.74 7.41
CA LEU A 75 8.28 8.30 7.20
C LEU A 75 8.20 6.77 7.09
N PRO A 76 7.05 6.17 7.42
CA PRO A 76 6.80 4.76 7.12
C PRO A 76 7.06 4.46 5.64
N SER A 77 7.63 3.29 5.37
CA SER A 77 7.99 2.88 4.02
C SER A 77 6.78 2.79 3.08
N GLU A 78 5.63 2.47 3.65
CA GLU A 78 4.33 2.34 3.02
C GLU A 78 3.86 3.70 2.53
N VAL A 79 3.96 4.74 3.36
CA VAL A 79 3.66 6.13 2.98
C VAL A 79 4.56 6.59 1.81
N LEU A 80 5.85 6.27 1.87
CA LEU A 80 6.81 6.58 0.81
C LEU A 80 6.46 5.85 -0.49
N LYS A 81 6.20 4.54 -0.42
CA LYS A 81 5.83 3.70 -1.56
C LYS A 81 4.52 4.18 -2.18
N THR A 82 3.46 4.40 -1.39
CA THR A 82 2.17 4.91 -1.90
C THR A 82 2.32 6.27 -2.57
N THR A 83 3.06 7.20 -1.96
CA THR A 83 3.28 8.52 -2.55
C THR A 83 4.04 8.44 -3.89
N MET A 84 5.03 7.55 -3.99
CA MET A 84 5.80 7.40 -5.23
C MET A 84 5.03 6.61 -6.30
N ILE A 85 4.46 5.46 -5.94
CA ILE A 85 3.85 4.51 -6.87
C ILE A 85 2.45 5.00 -7.27
N HIS A 86 1.52 5.12 -6.31
CA HIS A 86 0.13 5.42 -6.61
C HIS A 86 -0.11 6.87 -7.01
N HIS A 87 0.54 7.83 -6.35
CA HIS A 87 0.27 9.25 -6.63
C HIS A 87 1.11 9.81 -7.79
N GLN A 88 2.23 9.18 -8.15
CA GLN A 88 3.20 9.74 -9.08
C GLN A 88 3.72 8.78 -10.16
N HIS A 89 3.36 7.48 -10.11
CA HIS A 89 3.86 6.46 -11.05
C HIS A 89 5.41 6.39 -11.09
N TYR A 90 6.05 6.63 -9.95
CA TYR A 90 7.49 6.53 -9.76
C TYR A 90 7.87 5.19 -9.16
N PHE A 91 9.03 4.68 -9.56
CA PHE A 91 9.62 3.44 -9.09
C PHE A 91 10.64 3.75 -7.97
N PRO A 92 10.35 3.40 -6.70
CA PRO A 92 11.28 3.57 -5.60
C PRO A 92 12.54 2.70 -5.79
N VAL A 93 13.71 3.22 -5.42
CA VAL A 93 14.95 2.44 -5.44
C VAL A 93 15.26 1.93 -4.03
N ILE A 94 15.50 0.63 -3.92
CA ILE A 94 15.99 -0.02 -2.69
C ILE A 94 17.48 -0.32 -2.81
N ASP A 95 18.18 -0.31 -1.68
CA ASP A 95 19.57 -0.74 -1.59
C ASP A 95 19.70 -2.27 -1.65
N GLN A 96 20.94 -2.76 -1.58
CA GLN A 96 21.24 -4.20 -1.58
C GLN A 96 20.66 -4.96 -0.37
N ARG A 97 20.31 -4.23 0.71
CA ARG A 97 19.71 -4.78 1.93
C ARG A 97 18.18 -4.71 1.91
N GLY A 98 17.58 -4.23 0.82
CA GLY A 98 16.13 -4.07 0.69
C GLY A 98 15.58 -2.80 1.34
N LYS A 99 16.43 -1.87 1.79
CA LYS A 99 15.96 -0.61 2.40
C LYS A 99 15.73 0.44 1.33
N LEU A 100 14.61 1.17 1.45
CA LEU A 100 14.33 2.33 0.60
C LEU A 100 15.46 3.36 0.69
N THR A 101 15.88 3.84 -0.47
CA THR A 101 16.82 4.96 -0.63
C THR A 101 16.06 6.25 -0.90
N SER A 102 16.78 7.37 -0.89
CA SER A 102 16.22 8.68 -1.27
C SER A 102 16.12 8.89 -2.80
N THR A 103 16.23 7.82 -3.58
CA THR A 103 16.24 7.83 -5.04
C THR A 103 14.99 7.16 -5.59
N PHE A 104 14.43 7.73 -6.64
CA PHE A 104 13.31 7.18 -7.39
C PHE A 104 13.54 7.33 -8.89
N LEU A 105 12.86 6.51 -9.68
CA LEU A 105 12.91 6.52 -11.13
C LEU A 105 11.53 6.86 -11.69
N ALA A 106 11.47 7.86 -12.57
CA ALA A 106 10.26 8.24 -13.29
C ALA A 106 10.36 7.77 -14.74
N VAL A 107 9.32 7.09 -15.23
CA VAL A 107 9.18 6.75 -16.64
C VAL A 107 8.54 7.94 -17.36
N THR A 108 9.11 8.31 -18.51
CA THR A 108 8.73 9.51 -19.26
C THR A 108 8.51 9.18 -20.72
N ASN A 109 7.60 9.90 -21.38
CA ASN A 109 7.27 9.70 -22.80
C ASN A 109 8.10 10.59 -23.75
N THR A 110 9.10 11.31 -23.25
CA THR A 110 9.84 12.31 -24.04
C THR A 110 11.21 11.77 -24.47
N PRO A 111 11.68 12.10 -25.70
CA PRO A 111 13.10 11.98 -26.04
C PRO A 111 13.98 12.83 -25.10
N ARG A 112 15.29 12.54 -25.08
CA ARG A 112 16.27 12.87 -24.03
C ARG A 112 16.53 14.38 -23.75
N ASP A 113 15.70 15.29 -24.25
CA ASP A 113 15.93 16.71 -24.06
C ASP A 113 15.55 17.14 -22.64
N ASN A 114 16.47 17.85 -21.97
CA ASN A 114 16.27 18.43 -20.65
C ASN A 114 15.97 17.44 -19.50
N VAL A 115 16.58 16.24 -19.51
CA VAL A 115 16.49 15.24 -18.41
C VAL A 115 16.65 15.87 -17.03
N ALA A 116 17.61 16.79 -16.85
CA ALA A 116 17.84 17.48 -15.58
C ALA A 116 16.65 18.35 -15.12
N ARG A 117 15.95 18.99 -16.05
CA ARG A 117 14.76 19.79 -15.74
C ARG A 117 13.57 18.89 -15.38
N ILE A 118 13.42 17.78 -16.09
CA ILE A 118 12.38 16.77 -15.81
C ILE A 118 12.60 16.19 -14.41
N ALA A 119 13.83 15.78 -14.09
CA ALA A 119 14.19 15.28 -12.76
C ALA A 119 13.82 16.30 -11.68
N ARG A 120 14.29 17.55 -11.80
CA ARG A 120 14.02 18.60 -10.81
C ARG A 120 12.52 18.88 -10.62
N ASN A 121 11.73 18.82 -11.69
CA ASN A 121 10.28 18.99 -11.58
C ASN A 121 9.65 17.80 -10.86
N ALA A 122 10.02 16.57 -11.20
CA ALA A 122 9.56 15.37 -10.51
C ALA A 122 9.91 15.39 -9.01
N GLU A 123 11.13 15.81 -8.68
CA GLU A 123 11.58 15.98 -7.29
C GLU A 123 10.73 17.02 -6.55
N ARG A 124 10.43 18.17 -7.16
CA ARG A 124 9.58 19.20 -6.54
C ARG A 124 8.17 18.71 -6.26
N VAL A 125 7.58 17.97 -7.19
CA VAL A 125 6.22 17.42 -7.02
C VAL A 125 6.23 16.37 -5.91
N LEU A 126 7.20 15.45 -5.91
CA LEU A 126 7.32 14.43 -4.87
C LEU A 126 7.54 15.05 -3.49
N VAL A 127 8.45 16.02 -3.37
CA VAL A 127 8.73 16.70 -2.09
C VAL A 127 7.49 17.41 -1.54
N ALA A 128 6.65 18.01 -2.39
CA ALA A 128 5.40 18.61 -1.93
C ALA A 128 4.48 17.56 -1.30
N ARG A 129 4.27 16.43 -1.98
CA ARG A 129 3.44 15.32 -1.46
C ARG A 129 4.00 14.69 -0.19
N LEU A 130 5.32 14.51 -0.11
CA LEU A 130 5.96 13.98 1.09
C LEU A 130 5.88 14.93 2.28
N ARG A 131 5.83 16.25 2.05
CA ARG A 131 5.57 17.23 3.12
C ARG A 131 4.16 17.11 3.66
N ASP A 132 3.17 16.94 2.79
CA ASP A 132 1.78 16.73 3.19
C ASP A 132 1.67 15.44 4.01
N ALA A 133 2.23 14.34 3.50
CA ALA A 133 2.26 13.06 4.22
C ALA A 133 2.93 13.19 5.60
N ARG A 134 4.07 13.89 5.69
CA ARG A 134 4.75 14.14 6.96
C ARG A 134 3.93 15.00 7.92
N PHE A 135 3.17 15.96 7.41
CA PHE A 135 2.27 16.75 8.23
C PHE A 135 1.21 15.87 8.89
N PHE A 136 0.51 15.03 8.10
CA PHE A 136 -0.50 14.11 8.64
C PHE A 136 0.10 13.08 9.60
N TRP A 137 1.23 12.47 9.23
CA TRP A 137 1.96 11.54 10.08
C TRP A 137 2.27 12.14 11.45
N ASN A 138 2.79 13.37 11.50
CA ASN A 138 3.10 14.05 12.75
C ASN A 138 1.86 14.52 13.52
N ALA A 139 0.76 14.83 12.84
CA ALA A 139 -0.49 15.22 13.47
C ALA A 139 -1.15 14.02 14.16
N ASP A 140 -1.29 12.91 13.43
CA ASP A 140 -1.97 11.70 13.91
C ASP A 140 -1.27 11.07 15.13
N ARG A 141 0.07 11.12 15.18
CA ARG A 141 0.88 10.60 16.31
C ARG A 141 0.65 11.31 17.65
N LYS A 142 -0.08 12.42 17.66
CA LYS A 142 -0.44 13.14 18.90
C LYS A 142 -1.59 12.47 19.65
N THR A 143 -2.32 11.57 18.99
CA THR A 143 -3.49 10.88 19.54
C THR A 143 -3.26 9.38 19.42
N ARG A 144 -3.52 8.63 20.50
CA ARG A 144 -3.31 7.18 20.45
C ARG A 144 -4.36 6.53 19.55
N LEU A 145 -4.02 5.38 18.97
CA LEU A 145 -4.91 4.68 18.05
C LEU A 145 -6.26 4.33 18.73
N GLN A 146 -6.24 3.90 19.99
CA GLN A 146 -7.47 3.59 20.73
C GLN A 146 -8.37 4.81 20.98
N ASP A 147 -7.81 6.01 21.02
CA ASP A 147 -8.57 7.25 21.24
C ASP A 147 -9.31 7.67 19.96
N GLN A 148 -8.88 7.18 18.78
CA GLN A 148 -9.58 7.39 17.51
C GLN A 148 -10.89 6.61 17.40
N LEU A 149 -11.12 5.63 18.29
CA LEU A 149 -12.27 4.74 18.22
C LEU A 149 -13.61 5.46 18.35
N GLU A 150 -13.69 6.52 19.16
CA GLU A 150 -14.92 7.30 19.31
C GLU A 150 -15.28 8.02 18.01
N ARG A 151 -14.27 8.47 17.25
CA ARG A 151 -14.48 9.15 15.96
C ARG A 151 -15.03 8.20 14.90
N LEU A 152 -14.83 6.89 15.04
CA LEU A 152 -15.43 5.90 14.15
C LEU A 152 -16.96 5.87 14.19
N ASP A 153 -17.61 6.42 15.22
CA ASP A 153 -19.07 6.56 15.24
C ASP A 153 -19.58 7.56 14.20
N THR A 154 -18.74 8.50 13.78
CA THR A 154 -19.08 9.49 12.73
C THR A 154 -18.96 8.92 11.32
N LEU A 155 -18.29 7.77 11.17
CA LEU A 155 -18.05 7.13 9.87
C LEU A 155 -19.08 6.04 9.63
N LEU A 156 -19.97 6.24 8.67
CA LEU A 156 -20.99 5.26 8.31
C LEU A 156 -20.34 4.08 7.58
N PHE A 157 -20.51 2.87 8.11
CA PHE A 157 -20.16 1.64 7.38
C PHE A 157 -21.29 1.26 6.41
N HIS A 158 -22.52 1.19 6.91
CA HIS A 158 -23.69 0.91 6.09
C HIS A 158 -24.97 1.39 6.78
N LYS A 159 -25.93 1.94 6.03
CA LYS A 159 -27.17 2.53 6.57
C LYS A 159 -27.94 1.61 7.52
N LYS A 160 -27.94 0.30 7.26
CA LYS A 160 -28.61 -0.72 8.09
C LYS A 160 -27.71 -1.38 9.16
N LEU A 161 -26.39 -1.23 9.06
CA LEU A 161 -25.42 -1.93 9.93
C LEU A 161 -24.67 -0.98 10.89
N GLY A 162 -24.89 0.32 10.74
CA GLY A 162 -24.36 1.36 11.62
C GLY A 162 -23.00 1.90 11.18
N SER A 163 -22.26 2.39 12.17
CA SER A 163 -20.95 3.02 12.02
C SER A 163 -19.80 2.01 11.92
N TYR A 164 -18.61 2.48 11.53
CA TYR A 164 -17.39 1.69 11.62
C TYR A 164 -17.02 1.34 13.06
N ARG A 165 -17.45 2.13 14.05
CA ARG A 165 -17.33 1.78 15.47
C ARG A 165 -18.15 0.54 15.81
N ALA A 166 -19.41 0.49 15.38
CA ALA A 166 -20.27 -0.67 15.58
C ALA A 166 -19.70 -1.91 14.88
N LYS A 167 -19.19 -1.76 13.66
CA LYS A 167 -18.48 -2.83 12.94
C LYS A 167 -17.26 -3.32 13.70
N ALA A 168 -16.35 -2.44 14.09
CA ALA A 168 -15.12 -2.81 14.79
C ALA A 168 -15.42 -3.53 16.13
N GLY A 169 -16.47 -3.12 16.84
CA GLY A 169 -16.95 -3.82 18.03
C GLY A 169 -17.37 -5.27 17.74
N ARG A 170 -18.16 -5.51 16.69
CA ARG A 170 -18.56 -6.86 16.27
C ARG A 170 -17.35 -7.70 15.83
N VAL A 171 -16.43 -7.09 15.08
CA VAL A 171 -15.21 -7.75 14.61
C VAL A 171 -14.33 -8.18 15.79
N GLY A 172 -14.16 -7.33 16.81
CA GLY A 172 -13.41 -7.69 18.03
C GLY A 172 -13.99 -8.93 18.73
N VAL A 173 -15.30 -8.93 19.01
CA VAL A 173 -15.97 -10.08 19.66
C VAL A 173 -15.89 -11.33 18.80
N LEU A 174 -16.09 -11.21 17.48
CA LEU A 174 -16.01 -12.36 16.58
C LEU A 174 -14.58 -12.90 16.46
N ALA A 175 -13.56 -12.03 16.43
CA ALA A 175 -12.16 -12.42 16.38
C ALA A 175 -11.74 -13.17 17.65
N GLU A 176 -12.15 -12.71 18.83
CA GLU A 176 -11.93 -13.42 20.10
C GLU A 176 -12.49 -14.84 20.05
N ARG A 177 -13.75 -14.97 19.62
CA ARG A 177 -14.43 -16.26 19.51
C ARG A 177 -13.79 -17.17 18.48
N ILE A 178 -13.36 -16.64 17.33
CA ILE A 178 -12.65 -17.42 16.32
C ILE A 178 -11.32 -17.95 16.89
N ALA A 179 -10.53 -17.10 17.55
CA ALA A 179 -9.27 -17.53 18.16
C ALA A 179 -9.49 -18.65 19.19
N ARG A 180 -10.47 -18.49 20.07
CA ARG A 180 -10.77 -19.45 21.16
C ARG A 180 -11.46 -20.72 20.67
N GLU A 181 -12.55 -20.60 19.93
CA GLU A 181 -13.47 -21.71 19.61
C GLU A 181 -13.09 -22.44 18.30
N VAL A 182 -12.48 -21.74 17.34
CA VAL A 182 -12.20 -22.29 16.00
C VAL A 182 -10.72 -22.63 15.83
N LEU A 183 -9.83 -21.77 16.33
CA LEU A 183 -8.38 -21.95 16.22
C LEU A 183 -7.74 -22.58 17.46
N ASP A 184 -8.54 -22.88 18.49
CA ASP A 184 -8.13 -23.53 19.74
C ASP A 184 -6.93 -22.85 20.44
N SER A 185 -6.96 -21.51 20.49
CA SER A 185 -5.87 -20.69 21.05
C SER A 185 -6.43 -19.60 21.95
N ASP A 186 -6.56 -19.96 23.23
CA ASP A 186 -7.01 -19.06 24.30
C ASP A 186 -6.02 -17.91 24.56
N ASP A 187 -4.72 -18.21 24.44
CA ASP A 187 -3.62 -17.25 24.62
C ASP A 187 -3.63 -16.11 23.59
N ALA A 188 -4.16 -16.36 22.38
CA ALA A 188 -4.30 -15.34 21.33
C ALA A 188 -5.63 -14.58 21.38
N ALA A 189 -6.60 -15.02 22.19
CA ALA A 189 -7.97 -14.50 22.16
C ALA A 189 -8.06 -13.00 22.51
N GLU A 190 -7.36 -12.57 23.57
CA GLU A 190 -7.33 -11.16 23.99
C GLU A 190 -6.66 -10.25 22.94
N ALA A 191 -5.57 -10.74 22.34
CA ALA A 191 -4.89 -10.01 21.27
C ALA A 191 -5.78 -9.91 20.02
N ALA A 192 -6.50 -10.97 19.66
CA ALA A 192 -7.47 -10.97 18.56
C ALA A 192 -8.64 -10.02 18.83
N TYR A 193 -9.17 -9.99 20.06
CA TYR A 193 -10.22 -9.05 20.48
C TYR A 193 -9.76 -7.60 20.31
N THR A 194 -8.60 -7.27 20.89
CA THR A 194 -8.03 -5.91 20.85
C THR A 194 -7.73 -5.47 19.42
N ALA A 195 -7.06 -6.32 18.64
CA ALA A 195 -6.77 -6.05 17.24
C ALA A 195 -8.04 -5.88 16.41
N GLY A 196 -9.06 -6.73 16.59
CA GLY A 196 -10.32 -6.64 15.87
C GLY A 196 -11.11 -5.37 16.20
N LYS A 197 -11.06 -4.90 17.44
CA LYS A 197 -11.68 -3.63 17.86
C LYS A 197 -10.96 -2.42 17.30
N TRP A 198 -9.64 -2.51 17.04
CA TRP A 198 -8.81 -1.39 16.61
C TRP A 198 -8.47 -1.41 15.12
N CYS A 199 -8.78 -2.48 14.39
CA CYS A 199 -8.32 -2.67 13.01
C CYS A 199 -8.83 -1.62 12.01
N LYS A 200 -9.90 -0.89 12.36
CA LYS A 200 -10.48 0.20 11.56
C LYS A 200 -10.23 1.59 12.15
N ALA A 201 -9.50 1.70 13.27
CA ALA A 201 -9.30 2.96 13.98
C ALA A 201 -8.56 4.01 13.15
N ASP A 202 -7.72 3.57 12.22
CA ASP A 202 -7.01 4.46 11.31
C ASP A 202 -7.90 5.13 10.27
N LEU A 203 -9.12 4.63 10.00
CA LEU A 203 -10.08 5.32 9.13
C LEU A 203 -10.44 6.73 9.63
N ALA A 204 -10.24 7.01 10.93
CA ALA A 204 -10.47 8.33 11.51
C ALA A 204 -9.21 9.24 11.48
N THR A 205 -8.05 8.76 11.03
CA THR A 205 -6.83 9.57 10.98
C THR A 205 -6.79 10.44 9.74
N ASP A 206 -6.07 11.57 9.81
CA ASP A 206 -5.92 12.43 8.63
C ASP A 206 -5.06 11.76 7.56
N MET A 207 -4.10 10.92 7.96
CA MET A 207 -3.32 10.12 7.00
C MET A 207 -4.23 9.27 6.11
N VAL A 208 -5.14 8.47 6.68
CA VAL A 208 -5.99 7.59 5.86
C VAL A 208 -7.07 8.37 5.10
N ARG A 209 -7.50 9.53 5.64
CA ARG A 209 -8.39 10.43 4.90
C ARG A 209 -7.75 10.94 3.60
N GLU A 210 -6.44 11.19 3.61
CA GLU A 210 -5.69 11.72 2.46
C GLU A 210 -4.99 10.63 1.63
N PHE A 211 -4.77 9.44 2.23
CA PHE A 211 -4.17 8.25 1.62
C PHE A 211 -5.04 7.02 1.91
N PRO A 212 -6.22 6.87 1.28
CA PRO A 212 -7.15 5.76 1.56
C PRO A 212 -6.57 4.37 1.28
N GLU A 213 -5.55 4.27 0.43
CA GLU A 213 -4.81 3.04 0.12
C GLU A 213 -4.09 2.47 1.35
N LEU A 214 -3.82 3.31 2.35
CA LEU A 214 -3.06 2.97 3.54
C LEU A 214 -3.92 2.49 4.73
N GLN A 215 -5.23 2.34 4.52
CA GLN A 215 -6.12 1.84 5.56
C GLN A 215 -5.74 0.43 6.05
N GLY A 216 -5.91 0.17 7.34
CA GLY A 216 -5.44 -1.01 8.06
C GLY A 216 -3.93 -1.00 8.32
N VAL A 217 -3.13 -0.74 7.28
CA VAL A 217 -1.66 -0.68 7.35
C VAL A 217 -1.22 0.38 8.35
N MET A 218 -1.75 1.60 8.22
CA MET A 218 -1.39 2.69 9.12
C MET A 218 -1.88 2.45 10.55
N GLY A 219 -3.04 1.82 10.73
CA GLY A 219 -3.47 1.34 12.04
C GLY A 219 -2.42 0.48 12.72
N GLY A 220 -1.83 -0.47 11.99
CA GLY A 220 -0.77 -1.33 12.50
C GLY A 220 0.51 -0.57 12.79
N VAL A 221 0.90 0.37 11.92
CA VAL A 221 2.07 1.23 12.12
C VAL A 221 1.91 2.09 13.40
N TYR A 222 0.76 2.71 13.61
CA TYR A 222 0.48 3.51 14.81
C TYR A 222 0.45 2.63 16.07
N ALA A 223 -0.20 1.47 16.03
CA ALA A 223 -0.22 0.53 17.16
C ALA A 223 1.19 0.11 17.57
N LYS A 224 2.05 -0.21 16.59
CA LYS A 224 3.46 -0.54 16.83
C LYS A 224 4.20 0.62 17.49
N GLU A 225 3.99 1.84 17.01
CA GLU A 225 4.65 3.02 17.57
C GLU A 225 4.21 3.31 19.01
N HIS A 226 2.95 3.06 19.32
CA HIS A 226 2.41 3.20 20.68
C HIS A 226 2.83 2.07 21.64
N GLY A 227 3.63 1.11 21.18
CA GLY A 227 4.19 0.05 22.01
C GLY A 227 3.29 -1.17 22.21
N GLU A 228 2.28 -1.35 21.35
CA GLU A 228 1.41 -2.51 21.39
C GLU A 228 2.15 -3.81 21.06
N SER A 229 1.63 -4.94 21.56
CA SER A 229 2.26 -6.24 21.36
C SER A 229 2.30 -6.63 19.88
N GLU A 230 3.24 -7.51 19.53
CA GLU A 230 3.37 -8.00 18.16
C GLU A 230 2.08 -8.63 17.66
N GLU A 231 1.41 -9.37 18.54
CA GLU A 231 0.14 -10.03 18.32
C GLU A 231 -1.00 -9.07 17.98
N VAL A 232 -0.94 -7.82 18.44
CA VAL A 232 -1.96 -6.79 18.16
C VAL A 232 -1.60 -6.01 16.91
N TRP A 233 -0.43 -5.35 16.87
CA TRP A 233 -0.14 -4.41 15.80
C TRP A 233 0.03 -5.09 14.43
N ARG A 234 0.61 -6.31 14.38
CA ARG A 234 0.72 -7.06 13.11
C ARG A 234 -0.64 -7.59 12.67
N ALA A 235 -1.48 -8.03 13.60
CA ALA A 235 -2.83 -8.46 13.28
C ALA A 235 -3.63 -7.31 12.65
N ILE A 236 -3.54 -6.09 13.20
CA ILE A 236 -4.11 -4.89 12.60
C ILE A 236 -3.50 -4.61 11.23
N TYR A 237 -2.16 -4.57 11.13
CA TYR A 237 -1.44 -4.23 9.91
C TYR A 237 -1.86 -5.12 8.72
N TYR A 238 -1.98 -6.43 8.96
CA TYR A 238 -2.24 -7.41 7.90
C TYR A 238 -3.71 -7.83 7.78
N HIS A 239 -4.65 -7.29 8.56
CA HIS A 239 -6.01 -7.85 8.65
C HIS A 239 -6.78 -7.91 7.33
N TYR A 240 -6.48 -7.01 6.39
CA TYR A 240 -7.10 -7.04 5.06
C TYR A 240 -6.65 -8.26 4.25
N LEU A 241 -5.43 -8.75 4.46
CA LEU A 241 -4.90 -9.92 3.77
C LEU A 241 -5.51 -11.24 4.31
N PRO A 242 -5.66 -12.27 3.46
CA PRO A 242 -5.42 -12.23 2.02
C PRO A 242 -6.53 -11.48 1.27
N VAL A 243 -6.15 -10.78 0.19
CA VAL A 243 -7.08 -10.10 -0.75
C VAL A 243 -7.45 -10.96 -1.96
N GLY A 244 -6.67 -12.01 -2.22
CA GLY A 244 -6.86 -12.96 -3.32
C GLY A 244 -6.74 -14.41 -2.85
N ILE A 245 -6.86 -15.33 -3.81
CA ILE A 245 -6.81 -16.79 -3.56
C ILE A 245 -5.41 -17.38 -3.82
N GLU A 246 -4.48 -16.56 -4.31
CA GLU A 246 -3.12 -16.95 -4.60
C GLU A 246 -2.35 -17.29 -3.31
N CYS A 247 -1.40 -18.23 -3.40
CA CYS A 247 -0.66 -18.72 -2.23
C CYS A 247 0.18 -17.62 -1.55
N ASP A 248 0.61 -16.60 -2.29
CA ASP A 248 1.36 -15.44 -1.82
C ASP A 248 0.46 -14.27 -1.38
N ALA A 249 -0.86 -14.39 -1.50
CA ALA A 249 -1.80 -13.38 -1.02
C ALA A 249 -1.84 -13.29 0.52
N ARG A 250 -1.41 -14.34 1.22
CA ARG A 250 -1.28 -14.35 2.69
C ARG A 250 0.11 -13.86 3.12
N PRO A 251 0.21 -13.14 4.25
CA PRO A 251 1.50 -12.86 4.85
C PRO A 251 2.27 -14.15 5.17
N SER A 252 3.58 -14.10 5.02
CA SER A 252 4.49 -15.17 5.42
C SER A 252 4.50 -15.35 6.94
N GLN A 253 4.90 -16.54 7.40
CA GLN A 253 5.05 -16.78 8.84
C GLN A 253 6.08 -15.85 9.49
N SER A 254 7.14 -15.47 8.77
CA SER A 254 8.11 -14.48 9.23
C SER A 254 7.52 -13.07 9.39
N GLU A 255 6.59 -12.69 8.51
CA GLU A 255 5.92 -11.39 8.57
C GLU A 255 4.85 -11.33 9.67
N LEU A 256 4.22 -12.46 10.02
CA LEU A 256 3.24 -12.51 11.11
C LEU A 256 3.88 -12.71 12.48
N GLY A 257 4.95 -13.50 12.55
CA GLY A 257 5.59 -13.85 13.82
C GLY A 257 4.57 -14.41 14.82
N ARG A 258 4.49 -13.79 16.00
CA ARG A 258 3.56 -14.21 17.07
C ARG A 258 2.09 -13.89 16.78
N ALA A 259 1.83 -13.04 15.78
CA ALA A 259 0.48 -12.61 15.44
C ALA A 259 -0.27 -13.56 14.50
N ALA A 260 0.29 -14.73 14.14
CA ALA A 260 -0.31 -15.59 13.13
C ALA A 260 -1.77 -15.98 13.46
N VAL A 261 -2.06 -16.31 14.72
CA VAL A 261 -3.41 -16.68 15.16
C VAL A 261 -4.32 -15.45 15.28
N SER A 262 -3.86 -14.38 15.94
CA SER A 262 -4.66 -13.15 16.10
C SER A 262 -4.97 -12.50 14.75
N TRP A 263 -4.02 -12.46 13.83
CA TRP A 263 -4.25 -12.03 12.44
C TRP A 263 -5.30 -12.88 11.74
N ALA A 264 -5.16 -14.21 11.78
CA ALA A 264 -6.09 -15.10 11.09
C ALA A 264 -7.52 -14.92 11.63
N ALA A 265 -7.65 -14.80 12.94
CA ALA A 265 -8.92 -14.54 13.61
C ALA A 265 -9.54 -13.20 13.20
N VAL A 266 -8.77 -12.11 13.21
CA VAL A 266 -9.26 -10.76 12.83
C VAL A 266 -9.59 -10.67 11.34
N SER A 267 -8.74 -11.23 10.48
CA SER A 267 -8.97 -11.26 9.02
C SER A 267 -10.24 -12.02 8.66
N LEU A 268 -10.46 -13.18 9.29
CA LEU A 268 -11.68 -13.95 9.11
C LEU A 268 -12.90 -13.23 9.69
N ALA A 269 -12.79 -12.67 10.89
CA ALA A 269 -13.87 -11.93 11.54
C ALA A 269 -14.34 -10.73 10.69
N ASP A 270 -13.42 -9.92 10.16
CA ASP A 270 -13.79 -8.75 9.36
C ASP A 270 -14.47 -9.12 8.05
N LYS A 271 -13.98 -10.17 7.38
CA LYS A 271 -14.58 -10.70 6.15
C LYS A 271 -15.96 -11.30 6.40
N LEU A 272 -16.12 -12.11 7.45
CA LEU A 272 -17.39 -12.72 7.83
C LEU A 272 -18.42 -11.66 8.27
N ASP A 273 -18.04 -10.69 9.11
CA ASP A 273 -18.92 -9.60 9.53
C ASP A 273 -19.44 -8.81 8.31
N THR A 274 -18.55 -8.50 7.37
CA THR A 274 -18.92 -7.79 6.14
C THR A 274 -19.87 -8.62 5.29
N LEU A 275 -19.52 -9.88 5.00
CA LEU A 275 -20.31 -10.75 4.15
C LEU A 275 -21.71 -11.00 4.74
N VAL A 276 -21.77 -11.46 5.99
CA VAL A 276 -23.04 -11.76 6.67
C VAL A 276 -23.85 -10.48 6.86
N GLY A 277 -23.21 -9.37 7.23
CA GLY A 277 -23.84 -8.08 7.41
C GLY A 277 -24.50 -7.57 6.13
N LEU A 278 -23.80 -7.62 5.00
CA LEU A 278 -24.32 -7.19 3.70
C LEU A 278 -25.51 -8.06 3.25
N PHE A 279 -25.41 -9.39 3.40
CA PHE A 279 -26.54 -10.28 3.13
C PHE A 279 -27.76 -9.98 4.01
N HIS A 280 -27.55 -9.72 5.30
CA HIS A 280 -28.61 -9.33 6.23
C HIS A 280 -29.23 -7.97 5.85
N ALA A 281 -28.42 -7.03 5.37
CA ALA A 281 -28.87 -5.73 4.90
C ALA A 281 -29.64 -5.80 3.56
N GLY A 282 -29.62 -6.94 2.87
CA GLY A 282 -30.26 -7.14 1.57
C GLY A 282 -29.36 -6.85 0.36
N GLU A 283 -28.07 -6.58 0.58
CA GLU A 283 -27.06 -6.33 -0.46
C GLU A 283 -26.55 -7.67 -1.02
N ARG A 284 -27.40 -8.37 -1.78
CA ARG A 284 -27.07 -9.68 -2.35
C ARG A 284 -26.24 -9.49 -3.63
N PRO A 285 -25.14 -10.25 -3.82
CA PRO A 285 -24.43 -10.28 -5.10
C PRO A 285 -25.38 -10.65 -6.23
N THR A 286 -25.35 -9.87 -7.32
CA THR A 286 -26.07 -10.16 -8.57
C THR A 286 -25.29 -11.11 -9.45
#